data_AF-A0A927T7J5-F1
#
_entry.id   AF-A0A927T7J5-F1
#
_cell.length_a   1.000
_cell.length_b   1.000
_cell.length_c   1.000
_cell.angle_alpha   90.00
_cell.angle_beta   90.00
_cell.angle_gamma   90.00
#
_symmetry.space_group_name_H-M   'P 1'
#
loop_
_entity.id
_entity.type
_entity.pdbx_description
1 polymer ?
#
loop_
_entity_poly.entity_id
_entity_poly.type
_entity_poly.pdbx_seq_one_letter_code
_entity_poly.pdbx_strand_id
1 'polypeptide(L)' 'MLVTYIGSKPLKFTGDNGDEVRGTHLYIGYPEEGANGLVVDKIFLRENIEIPGGLKFGDKVDATFSPKGKLISIIKM' A
#
# COMPACT_ATOMS: atom_id res chain seq x y z
N MET A 1 0.78 -4.79 11.06
CA MET A 1 1.77 -5.72 10.48
C MET A 1 2.96 -4.89 10.03
N LEU A 2 4.16 -5.24 10.47
CA LEU A 2 5.37 -4.50 10.07
C LEU A 2 5.78 -4.89 8.66
N VAL A 3 5.81 -3.93 7.75
CA VAL A 3 6.18 -4.13 6.35
C VAL A 3 7.21 -3.12 5.91
N THR A 4 7.88 -3.41 4.80
CA THR A 4 8.86 -2.53 4.16
C THR A 4 8.15 -1.74 3.07
N TYR A 5 8.22 -0.41 3.12
CA TYR A 5 7.75 0.43 2.04
C TYR A 5 8.69 0.32 0.84
N ILE A 6 8.14 -0.05 -0.32
CA ILE A 6 8.89 -0.13 -1.58
C ILE A 6 8.63 1.12 -2.42
N GLY A 7 7.39 1.58 -2.47
CA GLY A 7 7.05 2.75 -3.27
C GLY A 7 5.57 3.03 -3.31
N SER A 8 5.20 4.12 -3.97
CA SER A 8 3.81 4.47 -4.25
C SER A 8 3.69 5.12 -5.62
N LYS A 9 2.54 4.92 -6.26
CA LYS A 9 2.20 5.53 -7.54
C LYS A 9 0.79 6.11 -7.48
N PRO A 10 0.60 7.42 -7.69
CA PRO A 10 -0.74 7.98 -7.79
C PRO A 10 -1.46 7.40 -9.01
N LEU A 11 -2.75 7.15 -8.85
CA LEU A 11 -3.61 6.58 -9.87
C LEU A 11 -4.84 7.47 -10.03
N LYS A 12 -5.08 7.91 -11.26
CA LYS A 12 -6.29 8.62 -11.65
C LYS A 12 -6.70 8.13 -13.03
N PHE A 13 -7.89 7.54 -13.14
CA PHE A 13 -8.49 7.16 -14.42
C PHE A 13 -10.01 7.27 -14.35
N THR A 14 -10.63 7.35 -15.52
CA THR A 14 -12.08 7.31 -15.67
C THR A 14 -12.46 5.94 -16.20
N GLY A 15 -13.37 5.24 -15.53
CA GLY A 15 -13.92 3.97 -15.97
C GLY A 15 -14.89 4.13 -17.13
N ASP A 16 -15.22 3.02 -17.80
CA ASP A 16 -16.09 3.01 -18.98
C ASP A 16 -17.52 3.49 -18.69
N ASN A 17 -17.93 3.45 -17.43
CA ASN A 17 -19.21 3.96 -16.93
C ASN A 17 -19.18 5.46 -16.56
N GLY A 18 -18.06 6.15 -16.77
CA GLY A 18 -17.86 7.56 -16.41
C GLY A 18 -17.41 7.79 -14.97
N ASP A 19 -17.28 6.75 -14.14
CA ASP A 19 -16.82 6.90 -12.76
C ASP A 19 -15.34 7.25 -12.73
N GLU A 20 -15.00 8.26 -11.94
CA GLU A 20 -13.60 8.63 -11.72
C GLU A 20 -13.02 7.82 -10.55
N VAL A 21 -11.99 7.03 -10.85
CA VAL A 21 -11.24 6.29 -9.85
C VAL A 21 -9.96 7.05 -9.54
N ARG A 22 -9.86 7.53 -8.29
CA ARG A 22 -8.66 8.17 -7.74
C ARG A 22 -8.13 7.41 -6.54
N GLY A 23 -6.81 7.36 -6.43
CA GLY A 23 -6.13 6.73 -5.31
C GLY A 23 -4.64 6.57 -5.54
N THR A 24 -4.04 5.66 -4.80
CA THR A 24 -2.61 5.38 -4.84
C THR A 24 -2.38 3.88 -4.83
N HIS A 25 -1.56 3.39 -5.76
CA HIS A 25 -0.96 2.06 -5.62
C HIS A 25 0.19 2.15 -4.63
N LEU A 26 0.09 1.40 -3.54
CA LEU A 26 1.14 1.22 -2.55
C LEU A 26 1.84 -0.12 -2.82
N TYR A 27 3.17 -0.10 -2.81
CA TYR A 27 3.99 -1.29 -2.96
C TYR A 27 4.69 -1.56 -1.63
N ILE A 28 4.47 -2.75 -1.08
CA ILE A 28 5.06 -3.17 0.20
C ILE A 28 5.78 -4.51 0.05
N GLY A 29 6.77 -4.74 0.90
CA GLY A 29 7.47 -6.01 1.01
C GLY A 29 7.46 -6.54 2.43
N TYR A 30 7.22 -7.83 2.61
CA TYR A 30 7.18 -8.48 3.91
C TYR A 30 7.79 -9.89 3.88
N PRO A 31 8.32 -10.38 5.01
CA PRO A 31 8.82 -11.74 5.11
C PRO A 31 7.66 -12.74 5.12
N GLU A 32 7.84 -13.86 4.44
CA GLU A 32 6.90 -14.98 4.44
C GLU A 32 7.71 -16.28 4.51
N GLU A 33 7.22 -17.25 5.28
CA GLU A 33 7.90 -18.55 5.41
C GLU A 33 7.97 -19.26 4.05
N GLY A 34 9.16 -19.72 3.68
CA GLY A 34 9.42 -20.37 2.38
C GLY A 34 9.77 -19.43 1.24
N ALA A 35 9.71 -18.10 1.43
CA ALA A 35 10.16 -17.13 0.44
C ALA A 35 11.67 -16.84 0.56
N ASN A 36 12.39 -16.82 -0.57
CA ASN A 36 13.74 -16.27 -0.63
C ASN A 36 13.66 -14.75 -0.84
N GLY A 37 13.88 -13.98 0.23
CA GLY A 37 13.76 -12.53 0.22
C GLY A 37 12.40 -12.06 0.75
N LEU A 38 11.86 -10.97 0.18
CA LEU A 38 10.55 -10.43 0.54
C LEU A 38 9.49 -10.83 -0.48
N VAL A 39 8.32 -11.24 0.00
CA VAL A 39 7.10 -11.22 -0.81
C VAL A 39 6.68 -9.77 -0.98
N VAL A 40 6.20 -9.42 -2.18
CA VAL A 40 5.81 -8.05 -2.51
C VAL A 40 4.37 -8.00 -2.96
N ASP A 41 3.66 -6.98 -2.49
CA ASP A 41 2.26 -6.76 -2.80
C ASP A 41 2.00 -5.35 -3.34
N LYS A 42 1.02 -5.27 -4.23
CA LYS A 42 0.45 -4.02 -4.74
C LYS A 42 -0.95 -3.82 -4.18
N ILE A 43 -1.09 -2.82 -3.33
CA ILE A 43 -2.36 -2.49 -2.66
C ILE A 43 -2.90 -1.19 -3.25
N PHE A 44 -4.19 -1.17 -3.60
CA PHE A 44 -4.87 0.07 -3.99
C PHE A 44 -5.46 0.77 -2.76
N LEU A 45 -5.05 2.02 -2.56
CA LEU A 45 -5.55 2.92 -1.53
C LEU A 45 -6.47 3.96 -2.17
N ARG A 46 -7.68 4.09 -1.63
CA ARG A 46 -8.60 5.18 -2.00
C ARG A 46 -8.10 6.49 -1.36
N GLU A 47 -8.50 7.63 -1.93
CA GLU A 47 -8.09 8.96 -1.46
C GLU A 47 -8.37 9.24 0.03
N ASN A 48 -9.30 8.50 0.65
CA ASN A 48 -9.65 8.68 2.05
C ASN A 48 -8.69 7.99 3.04
N ILE A 49 -7.63 7.31 2.55
CA ILE A 49 -6.57 6.74 3.39
C ILE A 49 -5.31 7.59 3.18
N GLU A 50 -4.92 8.32 4.22
CA GLU A 50 -3.69 9.11 4.20
C GLU A 50 -2.46 8.21 4.26
N ILE A 51 -1.49 8.51 3.40
CA ILE A 51 -0.17 7.90 3.43
C ILE A 51 0.76 8.86 4.19
N PRO A 52 1.56 8.38 5.17
CA PRO A 52 2.53 9.21 5.86
C PRO A 52 3.44 9.96 4.87
N GLY A 53 3.57 11.26 5.05
CA GLY A 53 4.49 12.08 4.26
C GLY A 53 5.94 11.64 4.45
N GLY A 54 6.76 11.79 3.41
CA GLY A 54 8.21 11.56 3.50
C GLY A 54 8.63 10.09 3.66
N LEU A 55 7.80 9.13 3.21
CA LEU A 55 8.21 7.74 3.07
C LEU A 55 9.27 7.59 1.98
N LYS A 56 10.34 6.87 2.30
CA LYS A 56 11.44 6.50 1.41
C LYS A 56 11.51 4.99 1.27
N PHE A 57 12.01 4.52 0.14
CA PHE A 57 12.25 3.10 -0.09
C PHE A 57 13.03 2.49 1.10
N GLY A 58 12.56 1.35 1.59
CA GLY A 58 13.16 0.63 2.72
C GLY A 58 12.62 1.03 4.08
N ASP A 59 11.85 2.12 4.19
CA ASP A 59 11.23 2.52 5.47
C ASP A 59 10.36 1.41 6.02
N LYS A 60 10.38 1.24 7.35
CA LYS A 60 9.48 0.33 8.05
C LYS A 60 8.19 1.05 8.38
N VAL A 61 7.07 0.41 8.05
CA VAL A 61 5.73 0.96 8.28
C VAL A 61 4.88 -0.10 8.95
N ASP A 62 4.04 0.32 9.87
CA ASP A 62 2.99 -0.52 10.43
C ASP A 62 1.72 -0.39 9.59
N ALA A 63 1.39 -1.47 8.90
CA ALA A 63 0.23 -1.60 8.02
C ALA A 63 -0.87 -2.41 8.71
N THR A 64 -2.06 -1.81 8.87
CA THR A 64 -3.23 -2.49 9.44
C THR A 64 -4.17 -2.90 8.32
N PHE A 65 -4.56 -4.17 8.31
CA PHE A 65 -5.47 -4.74 7.30
C PHE A 65 -6.79 -5.16 7.94
N SER A 66 -7.87 -5.01 7.18
CA SER A 66 -9.16 -5.63 7.51
C SER A 66 -9.09 -7.14 7.37
N PRO A 67 -10.04 -7.90 7.97
CA PRO A 67 -10.12 -9.35 7.78
C PRO A 67 -10.26 -9.80 6.31
N LYS A 68 -10.66 -8.89 5.41
CA LYS A 68 -10.78 -9.13 3.96
C LYS A 68 -9.54 -8.71 3.17
N GLY A 69 -8.41 -8.43 3.84
CA GLY A 69 -7.14 -8.06 3.20
C GLY A 69 -7.06 -6.62 2.69
N LYS A 70 -8.07 -5.78 2.91
CA LYS A 70 -8.01 -4.35 2.56
C LYS A 70 -7.19 -3.58 3.59
N LEU A 71 -6.22 -2.76 3.15
CA LEU A 71 -5.49 -1.84 4.04
C LEU A 71 -6.45 -0.79 4.64
N ILE A 72 -6.37 -0.60 5.95
CA ILE A 72 -7.15 0.36 6.74
C ILE A 72 -6.29 1.56 7.11
N SER A 73 -5.05 1.33 7.54
CA SER A 73 -4.12 2.38 7.95
C SER A 73 -2.67 1.98 7.70
N ILE A 74 -1.81 3.00 7.55
CA ILE A 74 -0.38 2.86 7.41
C ILE A 74 0.31 3.97 8.22
N ILE A 75 1.22 3.59 9.10
CA ILE A 75 1.94 4.52 9.98
C ILE A 75 3.44 4.30 9.79
N LYS A 76 4.20 5.39 9.66
CA LYS A 76 5.66 5.32 9.63
C LYS A 76 6.17 5.11 11.05
N MET A 77 7.05 4.13 11.23
CA MET A 77 7.75 3.86 12.48
C MET A 77 9.02 4.69 12.62
#